data_AF-W1MXF5-F1
#
_entry.id   AF-W1MXF5-F1
#
_cell.length_a   1.000
_cell.length_b   1.000
_cell.length_c   1.000
_cell.angle_alpha   90.00
_cell.angle_beta   90.00
_cell.angle_gamma   90.00
#
_symmetry.space_group_name_H-M   'P 1'
#
loop_
_entity.id
_entity.type
_entity.pdbx_description
1 polymer ?
#
loop_
_entity_poly.entity_id
_entity_poly.type
_entity_poly.pdbx_seq_one_letter_code
_entity_poly.pdbx_strand_id
1 'polypeptide(L)'
;MLSDREYDRRYHVAGLVVFLVVVVTTLVGFGVSSVVHRRDVERWRLESLRSSMVAEFQGSLRKYDPFGYAPKGFSYRDEFDPDMWPSDPIPKSRISDLRLVVSAYNSRYPARRVTVSSLRKAYGSGLKRNVQTDWVHAKREHDFVAWCRQDADLVYKKDY
;
A
#
# COMPACT_ATOMS: atom_id res chain seq x y z
N MET A 1 2.03 72.84 -9.21
CA MET A 1 1.03 71.90 -9.78
C MET A 1 1.81 70.89 -10.60
N LEU A 2 1.91 69.63 -10.17
CA LEU A 2 2.48 68.58 -11.02
C LEU A 2 1.56 68.43 -12.23
N SER A 3 2.14 68.40 -13.44
CA SER A 3 1.39 68.20 -14.68
C SER A 3 0.63 66.87 -14.62
N ASP A 4 -0.66 66.86 -14.93
CA ASP A 4 -1.56 65.69 -14.89
C ASP A 4 -0.95 64.41 -15.50
N ARG A 5 -0.07 64.57 -16.51
CA ARG A 5 0.66 63.46 -17.14
C ARG A 5 1.62 62.72 -16.21
N GLU A 6 2.21 63.39 -15.22
CA GLU A 6 3.10 62.73 -14.26
C GLU A 6 2.33 61.98 -13.17
N TYR A 7 1.15 62.48 -12.81
CA TYR A 7 0.25 61.81 -11.88
C TYR A 7 -0.27 60.52 -12.51
N ASP A 8 -0.84 60.60 -13.71
CA ASP A 8 -1.40 59.45 -14.44
C ASP A 8 -0.36 58.34 -14.68
N ARG A 9 0.86 58.72 -15.09
CA ARG A 9 1.99 57.79 -15.23
C ARG A 9 2.36 57.08 -13.92
N ARG A 10 2.30 57.77 -12.77
CA ARG A 10 2.58 57.17 -11.45
C ARG A 10 1.50 56.19 -11.03
N TYR A 11 0.23 56.46 -11.30
CA TYR A 11 -0.86 55.52 -11.01
C TYR A 11 -0.82 54.29 -11.92
N HIS A 12 -0.50 54.46 -13.20
CA HIS A 12 -0.31 53.32 -14.10
C HIS A 12 0.89 52.45 -13.70
N VAL A 13 2.02 53.06 -13.31
CA VAL A 13 3.19 52.33 -12.81
C VAL A 13 2.89 51.65 -11.47
N ALA A 14 2.23 52.33 -10.53
CA ALA A 14 1.83 51.74 -9.26
C ALA A 14 0.84 50.58 -9.45
N GLY A 15 -0.15 50.74 -10.34
CA GLY A 15 -1.10 49.70 -10.71
C GLY A 15 -0.43 48.49 -11.36
N LEU A 16 0.54 48.71 -12.26
CA LEU A 16 1.35 47.64 -12.86
C LEU A 16 2.16 46.90 -11.79
N VAL A 17 2.81 47.61 -10.87
CA VAL A 17 3.59 46.99 -9.79
C VAL A 17 2.69 46.15 -8.90
N VAL A 18 1.53 46.66 -8.49
CA VAL A 18 0.56 45.91 -7.68
C VAL A 18 0.06 44.68 -8.43
N PHE A 19 -0.27 44.83 -9.72
CA PHE A 19 -0.68 43.70 -10.56
C PHE A 19 0.41 42.64 -10.65
N LEU A 20 1.66 43.03 -10.90
CA LEU A 20 2.80 42.11 -10.94
C LEU A 20 3.02 41.40 -9.60
N VAL A 21 2.90 42.12 -8.47
CA VAL A 21 2.99 41.51 -7.14
C VAL A 21 1.88 40.48 -6.92
N VAL A 22 0.65 40.76 -7.33
CA VAL A 22 -0.47 39.81 -7.23
C VAL A 22 -0.23 38.58 -8.13
N VAL A 23 0.22 38.79 -9.36
CA VAL A 23 0.54 37.68 -10.29
C VAL A 23 1.67 36.82 -9.74
N VAL A 24 2.74 37.41 -9.22
CA VAL A 24 3.88 36.66 -8.66
C VAL A 24 3.44 35.90 -7.41
N THR A 25 2.69 36.52 -6.49
CA THR A 25 2.25 35.84 -5.25
C THR A 25 1.28 34.70 -5.53
N THR A 26 0.36 34.85 -6.50
CA THR A 26 -0.55 33.77 -6.91
C THR A 26 0.18 32.61 -7.57
N LEU A 27 1.13 32.87 -8.48
CA LEU A 27 1.94 31.82 -9.11
C LEU A 27 2.80 31.07 -8.11
N VAL A 28 3.45 31.78 -7.17
CA VAL A 28 4.23 31.15 -6.10
C VAL A 28 3.33 30.32 -5.18
N GLY A 29 2.17 30.86 -4.77
CA GLY A 29 1.21 30.14 -3.94
C GLY A 29 0.69 28.87 -4.61
N PHE A 30 0.36 28.93 -5.90
CA PHE A 30 -0.05 27.76 -6.68
C PHE A 30 1.08 26.72 -6.79
N GLY A 31 2.31 27.17 -7.09
CA GLY A 31 3.48 26.31 -7.15
C GLY A 31 3.73 25.54 -5.85
N VAL A 32 3.74 26.24 -4.71
CA VAL A 32 3.92 25.63 -3.38
C VAL A 32 2.79 24.65 -3.07
N SER A 33 1.54 25.04 -3.30
CA SER A 33 0.37 24.18 -3.07
C SER A 33 0.45 22.88 -3.87
N SER A 34 0.85 22.97 -5.15
CA SER A 34 0.98 21.80 -6.01
C SER A 34 2.06 20.81 -5.53
N VAL A 35 3.18 21.31 -5.01
CA VAL A 35 4.28 20.48 -4.49
C VAL A 35 3.87 19.82 -3.17
N VAL A 36 3.24 20.57 -2.27
CA VAL A 36 2.72 20.03 -1.00
C VAL A 36 1.69 18.94 -1.27
N HIS A 37 0.73 19.20 -2.17
CA HIS A 37 -0.30 18.23 -2.53
C HIS A 37 0.29 16.93 -3.10
N ARG A 38 1.29 17.02 -3.99
CA ARG A 38 1.98 15.83 -4.53
C ARG A 38 2.66 15.01 -3.43
N ARG A 39 3.36 15.69 -2.51
CA ARG A 39 4.02 15.02 -1.37
C ARG A 39 3.00 14.35 -0.44
N ASP A 40 1.86 14.98 -0.21
CA ASP A 40 0.81 14.40 0.62
C ASP A 40 0.23 13.15 -0.03
N VAL A 41 -0.06 13.18 -1.34
CA VAL A 41 -0.54 12.01 -2.08
C VAL A 41 0.48 10.87 -2.05
N GLU A 42 1.77 11.17 -2.23
CA GLU A 42 2.83 10.17 -2.14
C GLU A 42 2.93 9.55 -0.74
N ARG A 43 2.86 10.37 0.31
CA ARG A 43 2.84 9.90 1.70
C ARG A 43 1.65 8.99 1.96
N TRP A 44 0.44 9.41 1.57
CA TRP A 44 -0.77 8.60 1.70
C TRP A 44 -0.67 7.27 0.94
N ARG A 45 -0.09 7.29 -0.26
CA ARG A 45 0.10 6.08 -1.07
C ARG A 45 1.07 5.10 -0.43
N LEU A 46 2.19 5.60 0.10
CA LEU A 46 3.18 4.79 0.82
C LEU A 46 2.59 4.19 2.09
N GLU A 47 1.85 4.99 2.87
CA GLU A 47 1.21 4.54 4.10
C GLU A 47 0.16 3.45 3.83
N SER A 48 -0.67 3.66 2.80
CA SER A 48 -1.64 2.67 2.34
C SER A 48 -0.97 1.38 1.89
N LEU A 49 0.14 1.47 1.14
CA LEU A 49 0.91 0.30 0.71
C LEU A 49 1.49 -0.47 1.89
N ARG A 50 2.10 0.21 2.88
CA ARG A 50 2.65 -0.41 4.09
C ARG A 50 1.57 -1.17 4.85
N SER A 51 0.46 -0.50 5.13
CA SER A 51 -0.68 -1.09 5.84
C SER A 51 -1.25 -2.28 5.08
N SER A 52 -1.35 -2.19 3.75
CA SER A 52 -1.85 -3.27 2.90
C SER A 52 -0.91 -4.47 2.89
N MET A 53 0.40 -4.27 2.79
CA MET A 53 1.37 -5.37 2.87
C MET A 53 1.32 -6.09 4.22
N VAL A 54 1.27 -5.32 5.31
CA VAL A 54 1.15 -5.87 6.65
C VAL A 54 -0.16 -6.64 6.81
N ALA A 55 -1.29 -6.05 6.40
CA ALA A 55 -2.59 -6.69 6.45
C ALA A 55 -2.65 -7.97 5.61
N GLU A 56 -2.07 -7.95 4.42
CA GLU A 56 -2.05 -9.12 3.56
C GLU A 56 -1.20 -10.25 4.15
N PHE A 57 -0.09 -9.93 4.80
CA PHE A 57 0.76 -10.95 5.40
C PHE A 57 0.18 -11.51 6.70
N GLN A 58 -0.17 -10.62 7.63
CA GLN A 58 -0.47 -11.00 9.01
C GLN A 58 -1.97 -11.04 9.34
N GLY A 59 -2.83 -10.58 8.43
CA GLY A 59 -4.26 -10.42 8.64
C GLY A 59 -4.66 -9.30 9.59
N SER A 60 -5.91 -8.85 9.46
CA SER A 60 -6.54 -7.93 10.42
C SER A 60 -7.04 -8.65 11.67
N LEU A 61 -7.43 -9.93 11.53
CA LEU A 61 -7.93 -10.79 12.60
C LEU A 61 -6.91 -11.90 12.89
N ARG A 62 -6.07 -11.66 13.91
CA ARG A 62 -4.93 -12.50 14.32
C ARG A 62 -5.20 -14.00 14.50
N LYS A 63 -6.45 -14.44 14.47
CA LYS A 63 -6.88 -15.80 14.79
C LYS A 63 -6.71 -16.79 13.62
N TYR A 64 -6.63 -16.32 12.36
CA TYR A 64 -6.70 -17.19 11.19
C TYR A 64 -5.57 -17.00 10.16
N ASP A 65 -4.46 -16.38 10.56
CA ASP A 65 -3.38 -16.07 9.60
C ASP A 65 -2.39 -17.22 9.41
N PRO A 66 -2.24 -17.73 8.16
CA PRO A 66 -1.45 -18.92 7.88
C PRO A 66 0.05 -18.70 8.15
N PHE A 67 0.53 -17.46 8.08
CA PHE A 67 1.95 -17.14 8.24
C PHE A 67 2.32 -16.65 9.65
N GLY A 68 1.34 -16.22 10.44
CA GLY A 68 1.55 -15.59 11.75
C GLY A 68 1.79 -14.09 11.63
N TYR A 69 2.61 -13.54 12.54
CA TYR A 69 2.90 -12.11 12.57
C TYR A 69 3.83 -11.69 11.44
N ALA A 70 3.65 -10.44 10.98
CA ALA A 70 4.60 -9.81 10.09
C ALA A 70 6.01 -9.75 10.73
N PRO A 71 7.08 -9.71 9.90
CA PRO A 71 8.45 -9.65 10.40
C PRO A 71 8.69 -8.46 11.33
N LYS A 72 9.65 -8.58 12.24
CA LYS A 72 9.99 -7.50 13.17
C LYS A 72 10.38 -6.23 12.39
N GLY A 73 9.78 -5.10 12.76
CA GLY A 73 9.97 -3.81 12.06
C GLY A 73 9.01 -3.57 10.90
N PHE A 74 8.10 -4.50 10.63
CA PHE A 74 7.07 -4.39 9.59
C PHE A 74 5.67 -4.53 10.21
N SER A 75 5.25 -3.55 11.00
CA SER A 75 3.91 -3.51 11.59
C SER A 75 3.09 -2.33 11.09
N TYR A 76 1.79 -2.31 11.45
CA TYR A 76 0.88 -1.19 11.15
C TYR A 76 1.32 0.16 11.75
N ARG A 77 2.24 0.15 12.71
CA ARG A 77 2.72 1.36 13.39
C ARG A 77 4.14 1.74 12.99
N ASP A 78 4.81 0.90 12.20
CA ASP A 78 6.19 1.12 11.82
C ASP A 78 6.23 1.88 10.49
N GLU A 79 7.03 2.94 10.44
CA GLU A 79 7.45 3.52 9.17
C GLU A 79 8.58 2.66 8.60
N PHE A 80 8.26 1.83 7.61
CA PHE A 80 9.24 1.00 6.90
C PHE A 80 9.26 1.29 5.40
N ASP A 81 10.38 1.00 4.75
CA ASP A 81 10.45 1.00 3.29
C ASP A 81 9.84 -0.30 2.74
N PRO A 82 8.76 -0.24 1.92
CA PRO A 82 8.17 -1.41 1.28
C PRO A 82 9.16 -2.27 0.49
N ASP A 83 10.23 -1.68 -0.05
CA ASP A 83 11.26 -2.40 -0.80
C ASP A 83 12.18 -3.25 0.10
N MET A 84 12.21 -2.96 1.40
CA MET A 84 12.99 -3.70 2.39
C MET A 84 12.24 -4.93 2.93
N TRP A 85 11.04 -5.22 2.42
CA TRP A 85 10.27 -6.39 2.85
C TRP A 85 11.09 -7.68 2.67
N PRO A 86 11.16 -8.56 3.69
CA PRO A 86 12.02 -9.72 3.63
C PRO A 86 11.65 -10.66 2.47
N SER A 87 12.66 -11.22 1.81
CA SER A 87 12.47 -12.21 0.75
C SER A 87 11.80 -13.50 1.24
N ASP A 88 12.00 -13.85 2.51
CA ASP A 88 11.43 -15.02 3.16
C ASP A 88 10.95 -14.71 4.59
N PRO A 89 9.74 -14.13 4.72
CA PRO A 89 9.21 -13.67 6.00
C PRO A 89 8.51 -14.78 6.80
N ILE A 90 8.23 -15.94 6.18
CA ILE A 90 7.46 -17.02 6.82
C ILE A 90 8.39 -17.80 7.78
N PRO A 91 8.07 -17.86 9.09
CA PRO A 91 8.93 -18.55 10.06
C PRO A 91 9.05 -20.05 9.75
N LYS A 92 10.27 -20.60 9.90
CA LYS A 92 10.53 -22.03 9.67
C LYS A 92 9.63 -22.95 10.50
N SER A 93 9.30 -22.53 11.73
CA SER A 93 8.40 -23.27 12.63
C SER A 93 6.98 -23.43 12.09
N ARG A 94 6.55 -22.58 11.15
CA ARG A 94 5.20 -22.63 10.55
C ARG A 94 5.15 -23.52 9.31
N ILE A 95 6.29 -23.94 8.77
CA ILE A 95 6.36 -24.64 7.48
C ILE A 95 5.71 -26.03 7.54
N SER A 96 5.80 -26.74 8.67
CA SER A 96 5.11 -28.03 8.86
C SER A 96 3.59 -27.87 8.73
N ASP A 97 3.04 -26.92 9.49
CA ASP A 97 1.59 -26.68 9.55
C ASP A 97 1.09 -26.15 8.21
N LEU A 98 1.86 -25.23 7.60
CA LEU A 98 1.55 -24.71 6.28
C LEU A 98 1.49 -25.81 5.22
N ARG A 99 2.38 -26.81 5.28
CA ARG A 99 2.32 -27.96 4.35
C ARG A 99 1.03 -28.75 4.50
N LEU A 100 0.56 -28.97 5.73
CA LEU A 100 -0.71 -29.66 5.99
C LEU A 100 -1.89 -28.88 5.42
N VAL A 101 -1.95 -27.57 5.68
CA VAL A 101 -3.03 -26.70 5.18
C VAL A 101 -3.00 -26.60 3.65
N VAL A 102 -1.82 -26.47 3.04
CA VAL A 102 -1.66 -26.51 1.57
C VAL A 102 -2.14 -27.84 1.00
N SER A 103 -1.84 -28.97 1.66
CA SER A 103 -2.33 -30.27 1.23
C SER A 103 -3.86 -30.32 1.24
N ALA A 104 -4.50 -29.87 2.33
CA ALA A 104 -5.96 -29.83 2.44
C ALA A 104 -6.60 -28.93 1.37
N TYR A 105 -6.08 -27.72 1.17
CA TYR A 105 -6.55 -26.81 0.14
C TYR A 105 -6.41 -27.42 -1.27
N ASN A 106 -5.26 -28.00 -1.58
CA ASN A 106 -4.97 -28.59 -2.88
C ASN A 106 -5.86 -29.79 -3.19
N SER A 107 -6.21 -30.60 -2.17
CA SER A 107 -7.17 -31.70 -2.32
C SER A 107 -8.58 -31.18 -2.66
N ARG A 108 -8.99 -30.05 -2.04
CA ARG A 108 -10.31 -29.45 -2.30
C ARG A 108 -10.37 -28.65 -3.59
N TYR A 109 -9.27 -28.02 -4.00
CA TYR A 109 -9.18 -27.14 -5.17
C TYR A 109 -8.04 -27.55 -6.11
N PRO A 110 -8.12 -28.73 -6.75
CA PRO A 110 -7.02 -29.28 -7.55
C PRO A 110 -6.64 -28.43 -8.77
N ALA A 111 -7.55 -27.63 -9.31
CA ALA A 111 -7.27 -26.70 -10.41
C ALA A 111 -6.51 -25.43 -9.98
N ARG A 112 -6.47 -25.11 -8.67
CA ARG A 112 -5.88 -23.88 -8.12
C ARG A 112 -4.71 -24.16 -7.18
N ARG A 113 -4.02 -25.29 -7.39
CA ARG A 113 -2.98 -25.75 -6.47
C ARG A 113 -1.89 -24.70 -6.24
N VAL A 114 -1.47 -24.63 -4.98
CA VAL A 114 -0.35 -23.80 -4.51
C VAL A 114 0.73 -24.69 -3.90
N THR A 115 1.95 -24.15 -3.80
CA THR A 115 3.05 -24.80 -3.10
C THR A 115 3.58 -23.88 -2.00
N VAL A 116 4.23 -24.45 -0.99
CA VAL A 116 4.90 -23.64 0.04
C VAL A 116 5.95 -22.70 -0.58
N SER A 117 6.65 -23.14 -1.62
CA SER A 117 7.62 -22.30 -2.34
C SER A 117 6.94 -21.15 -3.09
N SER A 118 5.79 -21.36 -3.72
CA SER A 118 5.05 -20.31 -4.40
C SER A 118 4.49 -19.29 -3.41
N LEU A 119 3.98 -19.75 -2.26
CA LEU A 119 3.54 -18.89 -1.15
C LEU A 119 4.69 -18.05 -0.58
N ARG A 120 5.85 -18.65 -0.31
CA ARG A 120 7.05 -17.92 0.18
C ARG A 120 7.49 -16.84 -0.81
N LYS A 121 7.45 -17.13 -2.11
CA LYS A 121 7.76 -16.14 -3.14
C LYS A 121 6.70 -15.03 -3.20
N ALA A 122 5.42 -15.40 -3.13
CA ALA A 122 4.32 -14.46 -3.27
C ALA A 122 4.18 -13.50 -2.07
N TYR A 123 4.41 -14.00 -0.85
CA TYR A 123 4.29 -13.24 0.40
C TYR A 123 5.63 -12.75 0.97
N GLY A 124 6.76 -13.18 0.39
CA GLY A 124 8.07 -12.62 0.63
C GLY A 124 8.43 -11.55 -0.40
N SER A 125 9.47 -11.78 -1.20
CA SER A 125 9.96 -10.80 -2.17
C SER A 125 8.92 -10.32 -3.19
N GLY A 126 7.85 -11.10 -3.41
CA GLY A 126 6.75 -10.75 -4.33
C GLY A 126 5.67 -9.86 -3.72
N LEU A 127 5.62 -9.68 -2.40
CA LEU A 127 4.45 -9.12 -1.72
C LEU A 127 4.14 -7.71 -2.19
N LYS A 128 5.14 -6.81 -2.19
CA LYS A 128 4.97 -5.42 -2.64
C LYS A 128 4.33 -5.35 -4.02
N ARG A 129 4.94 -6.04 -4.99
CA ARG A 129 4.43 -6.08 -6.37
C ARG A 129 3.02 -6.64 -6.41
N ASN A 130 2.78 -7.76 -5.73
CA ASN A 130 1.47 -8.42 -5.76
C ASN A 130 0.37 -7.55 -5.17
N VAL A 131 0.63 -6.83 -4.08
CA VAL A 131 -0.30 -5.84 -3.50
C VAL A 131 -0.53 -4.68 -4.47
N GLN A 132 0.52 -4.15 -5.09
CA GLN A 132 0.40 -3.02 -6.03
C GLN A 132 -0.33 -3.38 -7.32
N THR A 133 -0.34 -4.66 -7.70
CA THR A 133 -0.97 -5.16 -8.93
C THR A 133 -2.23 -5.98 -8.65
N ASP A 134 -2.88 -5.79 -7.50
CA ASP A 134 -4.12 -6.51 -7.12
C ASP A 134 -4.04 -8.03 -7.34
N TRP A 135 -2.89 -8.61 -6.99
CA TRP A 135 -2.60 -10.05 -7.06
C TRP A 135 -2.70 -10.68 -8.45
N VAL A 136 -2.66 -9.90 -9.54
CA VAL A 136 -2.77 -10.40 -10.93
C VAL A 136 -1.82 -11.58 -11.22
N HIS A 137 -0.59 -11.54 -10.72
CA HIS A 137 0.44 -12.57 -10.97
C HIS A 137 0.53 -13.68 -9.90
N ALA A 138 -0.22 -13.57 -8.81
CA ALA A 138 -0.18 -14.49 -7.68
C ALA A 138 -1.58 -14.78 -7.14
N LYS A 139 -2.58 -14.79 -8.03
CA LYS A 139 -3.99 -14.90 -7.66
C LYS A 139 -4.30 -16.21 -6.92
N ARG A 140 -3.65 -17.31 -7.26
CA ARG A 140 -3.87 -18.61 -6.60
C ARG A 140 -3.38 -18.60 -5.15
N GLU A 141 -2.21 -18.01 -4.93
CA GLU A 141 -1.64 -17.80 -3.61
C GLU A 141 -2.52 -16.90 -2.75
N HIS A 142 -3.07 -15.84 -3.34
CA HIS A 142 -4.03 -14.96 -2.68
C HIS A 142 -5.34 -15.68 -2.32
N ASP A 143 -5.93 -16.41 -3.28
CA ASP A 143 -7.15 -17.20 -3.07
C ASP A 143 -6.94 -18.24 -1.95
N PHE A 144 -5.74 -18.83 -1.83
CA PHE A 144 -5.39 -19.74 -0.73
C PHE A 144 -5.40 -19.05 0.63
N VAL A 145 -4.76 -17.89 0.76
CA VAL A 145 -4.73 -17.16 2.04
C VAL A 145 -6.11 -16.64 2.40
N ALA A 146 -6.88 -16.18 1.43
CA ALA A 146 -8.28 -15.81 1.63
C ALA A 146 -9.11 -16.99 2.15
N TRP A 147 -8.90 -18.20 1.61
CA TRP A 147 -9.54 -19.42 2.13
C TRP A 147 -9.11 -19.75 3.56
N CYS A 148 -7.83 -19.60 3.91
CA CYS A 148 -7.34 -19.82 5.27
C CYS A 148 -7.99 -18.88 6.30
N ARG A 149 -8.39 -17.67 5.87
CA ARG A 149 -9.00 -16.64 6.71
C ARG A 149 -10.52 -16.79 6.86
N GLN A 150 -11.16 -17.71 6.14
CA GLN A 150 -12.59 -17.96 6.29
C GLN A 150 -12.86 -18.60 7.66
N ASP A 151 -13.93 -18.16 8.33
CA ASP A 151 -14.34 -18.77 9.59
C ASP A 151 -14.56 -20.29 9.41
N ALA A 152 -14.07 -21.07 10.37
CA ALA A 152 -14.10 -22.54 10.32
C ALA A 152 -15.52 -23.09 10.09
N ASP A 153 -16.55 -22.41 10.62
CA ASP A 153 -17.96 -22.79 10.47
C ASP A 153 -18.49 -22.71 9.02
N LEU A 154 -17.80 -22.00 8.13
CA LEU A 154 -18.10 -21.93 6.70
C LEU A 154 -17.32 -22.97 5.88
N VAL A 155 -16.22 -23.48 6.42
CA VAL A 155 -15.36 -24.49 5.77
C VAL A 155 -15.84 -25.92 6.06
N TYR A 156 -16.42 -26.16 7.26
CA TYR A 156 -16.85 -27.49 7.73
C TYR A 156 -18.36 -27.76 7.70
N LYS A 157 -19.17 -26.94 7.00
CA LYS A 157 -20.64 -27.04 7.03
C LYS A 157 -21.27 -28.29 6.37
N LYS A 158 -20.48 -29.32 6.04
CA LYS A 158 -20.96 -30.62 5.55
C LYS A 158 -19.98 -31.71 5.98
N ASP A 159 -20.10 -32.16 7.22
CA ASP A 159 -19.62 -33.46 7.71
C ASP A 159 -20.48 -33.87 8.94
N TYR A 160 -21.81 -33.86 8.76
CA TYR A 160 -22.78 -34.55 9.64
C TYR A 160 -23.75 -35.34 8.77
#